data_AF-A0A1F7WHY5-F1
#
_entry.id   AF-A0A1F7WHY5-F1
#
_cell.length_a   1.000
_cell.length_b   1.000
_cell.length_c   1.000
_cell.angle_alpha   90.00
_cell.angle_beta   90.00
_cell.angle_gamma   90.00
#
_symmetry.space_group_name_H-M   'P 1'
#
loop_
_entity.id
_entity.type
_entity.pdbx_description
1 polymer ?
#
loop_
_entity_poly.entity_id
_entity_poly.type
_entity_poly.pdbx_seq_one_letter_code
_entity_poly.pdbx_strand_id
1 'polypeptide(L)' 'MSMSYDAINDMFRTVLEQEEMVLDLYSKIVMKVKNQEVVNALKEIMKDEARHIENAKKILEILAESV' A
#
# COMPACT_ATOMS: atom_id res chain seq x y z
N MET A 1 19.43 11.32 16.97
CA MET A 1 18.05 11.70 17.36
C MET A 1 17.14 10.55 16.97
N SER A 2 16.44 9.94 17.93
CA SER A 2 15.39 8.96 17.63
C SER A 2 14.12 9.72 17.21
N MET A 3 13.43 9.21 16.20
CA MET A 3 12.11 9.72 15.81
C MET A 3 11.09 9.49 16.93
N SER A 4 10.11 10.38 17.09
CA SER A 4 8.97 10.13 17.99
C SER A 4 8.01 9.10 17.37
N TYR A 5 7.26 8.39 18.22
CA TYR A 5 6.23 7.46 17.77
C TYR A 5 5.17 8.14 16.88
N ASP A 6 4.80 9.39 17.19
CA ASP A 6 3.87 10.18 16.38
C ASP A 6 4.41 10.42 14.96
N ALA A 7 5.69 10.77 14.83
CA ALA A 7 6.31 10.97 13.52
C ALA A 7 6.34 9.68 12.70
N ILE A 8 6.57 8.54 13.34
CA ILE A 8 6.55 7.22 12.68
C ILE A 8 5.11 6.88 12.24
N ASN A 9 4.11 7.15 13.08
CA ASN A 9 2.69 6.94 12.76
C ASN A 9 2.26 7.75 11.53
N ASP A 10 2.59 9.05 11.48
CA ASP A 10 2.27 9.92 10.34
C ASP A 10 2.94 9.44 9.04
N MET A 11 4.19 8.97 9.12
CA MET A 11 4.88 8.38 7.98
C MET A 11 4.18 7.12 7.48
N PHE A 12 3.78 6.21 8.38
CA PHE A 12 3.08 4.98 7.97
C PHE A 12 1.67 5.24 7.43
N ARG A 13 0.98 6.27 7.91
CA ARG A 13 -0.28 6.73 7.31
C ARG A 13 -0.06 7.21 5.88
N THR A 14 1.00 7.98 5.63
CA THR A 14 1.39 8.42 4.29
C THR A 14 1.71 7.23 3.38
N VAL A 15 2.45 6.23 3.89
CA VAL A 15 2.72 5.00 3.14
C VAL A 15 1.42 4.31 2.78
N LEU A 16 0.52 4.09 3.74
CA LEU A 16 -0.76 3.44 3.49
C LEU A 16 -1.58 4.14 2.39
N GLU A 17 -1.69 5.46 2.45
CA GLU A 17 -2.40 6.25 1.44
C GLU A 17 -1.79 6.09 0.03
N GLN A 18 -0.45 6.05 -0.05
CA GLN A 18 0.25 5.86 -1.31
C GLN A 18 0.02 4.45 -1.89
N GLU A 19 0.11 3.41 -1.07
CA GLU A 19 -0.14 2.03 -1.52
C GLU A 19 -1.58 1.85 -2.02
N GLU A 20 -2.57 2.42 -1.30
CA GLU A 20 -3.98 2.38 -1.71
C GLU A 20 -4.21 3.13 -3.03
N MET A 21 -3.57 4.28 -3.22
CA MET A 21 -3.62 5.04 -4.48
C MET A 21 -2.99 4.26 -5.65
N VAL A 22 -1.84 3.64 -5.44
CA VAL A 22 -1.14 2.86 -6.46
C VAL A 22 -1.96 1.63 -6.88
N LEU A 23 -2.56 0.92 -5.91
CA LEU A 23 -3.45 -0.20 -6.18
C LEU A 23 -4.67 0.21 -7.02
N ASP A 24 -5.31 1.33 -6.68
CA ASP A 24 -6.43 1.88 -7.44
C ASP A 24 -6.02 2.27 -8.88
N LEU A 25 -4.84 2.86 -9.06
CA LEU A 25 -4.30 3.19 -10.37
C LEU A 25 -4.10 1.94 -11.22
N TYR A 26 -3.46 0.90 -10.68
CA TYR A 26 -3.25 -0.35 -11.41
C TYR A 26 -4.57 -1.05 -11.76
N SER A 27 -5.55 -1.05 -10.84
CA SER A 27 -6.90 -1.54 -11.10
C SER A 27 -7.54 -0.87 -12.31
N LYS A 28 -7.48 0.47 -12.39
CA LYS A 28 -8.00 1.26 -13.51
C LYS A 28 -7.28 0.99 -14.83
N ILE A 29 -5.97 0.72 -14.79
CA ILE A 29 -5.17 0.37 -15.97
C ILE A 29 -5.56 -1.02 -16.48
N VAL A 30 -5.67 -2.01 -15.60
CA VAL A 30 -6.04 -3.40 -15.95
C VAL A 30 -7.38 -3.45 -16.71
N MET A 31 -8.34 -2.61 -16.34
CA MET A 31 -9.63 -2.53 -17.04
C MET A 31 -9.54 -2.01 -18.48
N LYS A 32 -8.45 -1.36 -18.86
CA LYS A 32 -8.28 -0.69 -20.17
C LYS A 32 -7.27 -1.41 -21.08
N VAL A 33 -6.40 -2.25 -20.53
CA VAL A 33 -5.36 -2.95 -21.28
C VAL A 33 -5.90 -4.22 -21.91
N LYS A 34 -5.68 -4.39 -23.23
CA LYS A 34 -6.08 -5.60 -23.98
C LYS A 34 -5.02 -6.70 -23.99
N ASN A 35 -3.75 -6.36 -23.77
CA ASN A 35 -2.66 -7.32 -23.77
C ASN A 35 -2.71 -8.16 -22.48
N GLN A 36 -2.93 -9.47 -22.63
CA GLN A 36 -3.11 -10.38 -21.50
C GLN A 36 -1.84 -10.58 -20.67
N GLU A 37 -0.66 -10.55 -21.28
CA GLU A 37 0.62 -10.66 -20.57
C GLU A 37 0.83 -9.44 -19.66
N VAL A 38 0.53 -8.24 -20.17
CA VAL A 38 0.56 -7.01 -19.39
C VAL A 38 -0.47 -7.05 -18.26
N VAL A 39 -1.69 -7.50 -18.52
CA VAL A 39 -2.73 -7.66 -17.48
C VAL A 39 -2.27 -8.62 -16.38
N ASN A 40 -1.64 -9.73 -16.73
CA ASN A 40 -1.14 -10.70 -15.75
C ASN A 40 -0.01 -10.09 -14.90
N ALA A 41 0.93 -9.37 -15.52
CA ALA A 41 1.98 -8.67 -14.79
C ALA A 41 1.41 -7.61 -13.83
N LEU A 42 0.43 -6.82 -14.27
CA LEU A 42 -0.24 -5.83 -13.42
C LEU A 42 -0.99 -6.47 -12.25
N LYS A 43 -1.62 -7.63 -12.46
CA LYS A 43 -2.30 -8.35 -11.37
C LYS A 43 -1.35 -8.84 -10.28
N GLU A 44 -0.15 -9.28 -10.66
CA GLU A 44 0.87 -9.65 -9.66
C GLU A 44 1.33 -8.42 -8.87
N ILE A 45 1.54 -7.28 -9.52
CA ILE A 45 1.86 -6.02 -8.82
C ILE A 45 0.73 -5.62 -7.87
N MET A 46 -0.53 -5.65 -8.32
CA MET A 46 -1.68 -5.35 -7.46
C MET A 46 -1.78 -6.27 -6.24
N LYS A 47 -1.39 -7.54 -6.39
CA LYS A 47 -1.33 -8.48 -5.27
C LYS A 47 -0.23 -8.10 -4.27
N ASP A 48 0.92 -7.65 -4.75
CA ASP A 48 1.99 -7.15 -3.89
C ASP A 48 1.55 -5.89 -3.12
N GLU A 49 0.93 -4.91 -3.78
CA GLU A 49 0.43 -3.70 -3.11
C GLU A 49 -0.66 -4.00 -2.08
N ALA A 50 -1.55 -4.96 -2.37
CA ALA A 50 -2.55 -5.40 -1.39
C ALA A 50 -1.89 -5.94 -0.11
N ARG A 51 -0.75 -6.63 -0.21
CA ARG A 51 0.02 -7.06 0.98
C ARG A 51 0.71 -5.88 1.67
N HIS A 52 1.23 -4.92 0.92
CA HIS A 52 1.84 -3.72 1.51
C HIS A 52 0.83 -2.93 2.33
N ILE A 53 -0.40 -2.77 1.82
CA ILE A 53 -1.53 -2.17 2.55
C ILE A 53 -1.83 -2.93 3.84
N GLU A 54 -1.91 -4.26 3.79
CA GLU A 54 -2.17 -5.09 4.98
C GLU A 54 -1.05 -4.92 6.02
N ASN A 55 0.20 -4.92 5.59
CA ASN A 55 1.35 -4.73 6.47
C ASN A 55 1.37 -3.33 7.09
N ALA A 56 1.10 -2.29 6.30
CA ALA A 56 1.01 -0.90 6.79
C ALA A 56 -0.10 -0.76 7.84
N LYS A 57 -1.27 -1.36 7.62
CA LYS A 57 -2.38 -1.39 8.60
C LYS A 57 -1.98 -2.08 9.90
N LYS A 58 -1.35 -3.25 9.82
CA LYS A 58 -0.84 -3.97 11.02
C LYS A 58 0.18 -3.14 11.79
N ILE A 59 1.07 -2.44 11.10
CA ILE A 59 2.07 -1.57 11.75
C ILE A 59 1.37 -0.40 12.46
N LEU A 60 0.39 0.22 11.81
CA LEU A 60 -0.39 1.31 12.42
C LEU A 60 -1.16 0.84 13.67
N GLU A 61 -1.72 -0.37 13.65
CA GLU A 61 -2.35 -1.00 14.82
C GLU A 61 -1.35 -1.19 15.98
N ILE A 62 -0.18 -1.77 15.69
CA ILE A 62 0.89 -1.96 16.70
C ILE A 62 1.34 -0.61 17.29
N LEU A 63 1.51 0.41 16.44
CA LEU A 63 1.90 1.75 16.87
C LEU A 63 0.82 2.38 17.76
N ALA A 64 -0.46 2.17 17.47
CA ALA A 64 -1.57 2.69 18.27
C ALA A 64 -1.67 2.02 19.65
N GLU A 65 -1.33 0.73 19.76
CA GLU A 65 -1.28 0.01 21.04
C GLU A 65 -0.04 0.34 21.89
N SER A 66 0.97 0.96 21.29
CA SER A 66 2.26 1.29 21.94
C SER A 66 2.32 2.70 22.54
N VAL A 67 1.22 3.47 22.47
CA VAL A 67 1.08 4.84 22.99
C VAL A 67 0.30 4.85 24.31
#